data_AF-N4XB62-F1
#
_entry.id   AF-N4XB62-F1
#
_cell.length_a   1.000
_cell.length_b   1.000
_cell.length_c   1.000
_cell.angle_alpha   90.00
_cell.angle_beta   90.00
_cell.angle_gamma   90.00
#
_symmetry.space_group_name_H-M   'P 1'
#
loop_
_entity.id
_entity.type
_entity.pdbx_description
1 polymer ?
#
loop_
_entity_poly.entity_id
_entity_poly.type
_entity_poly.pdbx_seq_one_letter_code
_entity_poly.pdbx_strand_id
1 'polypeptide(L)'
;MVWIGFGLNSRAAVQSLTKYDGISVSPRKCKACPEKLMSYRRLFRTNKRQDGKDRVCPEDELALLPYMPPLFGCELPPCGLMPQLAYQNVVRRLRKLWLLRAKENPTEISLKYICEKVLDELLDESEKLPFGKANKTTRRTPWRREQVFRFEPCWAHYFVLEARRMSGRSSMTSMEGETQDAHPETEFVIPMTLGIHVKNPANKEHVCQLWKEWHKKKRRPVPALSPQGSTAAVEDVAGSMQDDSKASGETENYSVMLV
;
A
#
# COMPACT_ATOMS: atom_id res chain seq x y z
N MET A 1 30.21 8.09 -38.57
CA MET A 1 29.67 8.54 -37.26
C MET A 1 28.16 8.39 -37.30
N VAL A 2 27.64 7.43 -36.53
CA VAL A 2 26.23 7.05 -36.51
C VAL A 2 25.57 7.76 -35.34
N TRP A 3 24.58 8.61 -35.61
CA TRP A 3 23.70 9.18 -34.60
C TRP A 3 22.44 8.31 -34.52
N ILE A 4 22.29 7.58 -33.42
CA ILE A 4 21.06 6.87 -33.09
C ILE A 4 20.19 7.83 -32.27
N GLY A 5 19.10 8.31 -32.88
CA GLY A 5 18.04 9.01 -32.17
C GLY A 5 17.08 8.02 -31.53
N PHE A 6 16.85 8.16 -30.22
CA PHE A 6 15.64 7.63 -29.59
C PHE A 6 14.84 8.81 -29.05
N GLY A 7 13.81 9.18 -29.80
CA GLY A 7 12.64 9.84 -29.27
C GLY A 7 11.68 8.79 -28.73
N LEU A 8 11.11 9.05 -27.56
CA LEU A 8 9.68 8.86 -27.30
C LEU A 8 9.31 9.66 -26.06
N ASN A 9 8.43 10.62 -26.31
CA ASN A 9 7.78 11.51 -25.35
C ASN A 9 6.97 10.70 -24.33
N SER A 10 7.25 10.90 -23.03
CA SER A 10 6.32 10.52 -21.94
C SER A 10 6.08 11.67 -20.95
N ARG A 11 6.43 12.91 -21.30
CA ARG A 11 6.23 14.09 -20.43
C ARG A 11 4.85 14.76 -20.52
N ALA A 12 4.05 14.43 -21.53
CA ALA A 12 2.78 15.14 -21.78
C ALA A 12 1.63 14.70 -20.84
N ALA A 13 1.62 13.47 -20.31
CA ALA A 13 0.55 13.01 -19.43
C ALA A 13 0.66 13.54 -17.99
N VAL A 14 1.88 13.82 -17.50
CA VAL A 14 2.09 14.29 -16.11
C VAL A 14 1.92 15.82 -16.00
N GLN A 15 2.14 16.57 -17.08
CA GLN A 15 2.00 18.04 -17.07
C GLN A 15 0.55 18.53 -17.12
N SER A 16 -0.42 17.68 -17.48
CA SER A 16 -1.86 18.05 -17.44
C SER A 16 -2.44 18.05 -16.01
N LEU A 17 -1.76 17.44 -15.02
CA LEU A 17 -2.23 17.33 -13.64
C LEU A 17 -1.80 18.48 -12.72
N THR A 18 -0.81 19.29 -13.11
CA THR A 18 -0.20 20.34 -12.26
C THR A 18 -0.75 21.75 -12.50
N LYS A 19 -1.61 21.96 -13.51
CA LYS A 19 -2.22 23.26 -13.82
C LYS A 19 -3.66 23.34 -13.30
N TYR A 20 -3.84 23.36 -11.98
CA TYR A 20 -5.16 23.60 -11.38
C TYR A 20 -5.06 24.54 -10.18
N ASP A 21 -5.53 25.77 -10.39
CA ASP A 21 -5.65 26.84 -9.42
C ASP A 21 -6.54 26.45 -8.23
N GLY A 22 -6.20 27.02 -7.07
CA GLY A 22 -6.77 26.73 -5.77
C GLY A 22 -8.30 26.83 -5.71
N ILE A 23 -8.96 25.66 -5.69
CA ILE A 23 -10.34 25.57 -5.20
C ILE A 23 -10.31 25.69 -3.67
N SER A 24 -10.58 26.89 -3.18
CA SER A 24 -10.95 27.15 -1.80
C SER A 24 -12.31 26.51 -1.52
N VAL A 25 -12.30 25.30 -0.96
CA VAL A 25 -13.52 24.65 -0.47
C VAL A 25 -13.85 25.25 0.90
N SER A 26 -14.77 26.21 0.92
CA SER A 26 -15.33 26.76 2.15
C SER A 26 -16.09 25.67 2.93
N PRO A 27 -15.82 25.47 4.24
CA PRO A 27 -16.40 24.38 5.00
C PRO A 27 -17.89 24.64 5.27
N ARG A 28 -18.77 23.99 4.51
CA ARG A 28 -20.19 23.91 4.89
C ARG A 28 -20.29 23.01 6.13
N LYS A 29 -20.85 23.56 7.21
CA LYS A 29 -21.15 22.85 8.46
C LYS A 29 -22.13 21.71 8.18
N CYS A 30 -21.64 20.49 7.98
CA CYS A 30 -22.47 19.30 8.00
C CYS A 30 -22.69 18.87 9.46
N LYS A 31 -23.94 18.96 9.93
CA LYS A 31 -24.36 18.39 11.22
C LYS A 31 -24.07 16.89 11.21
N ALA A 32 -23.30 16.41 12.18
CA ALA A 32 -22.89 15.03 12.30
C ALA A 32 -24.10 14.10 12.55
N CYS A 33 -24.22 13.03 11.76
CA CYS A 33 -25.06 11.87 12.07
C CYS A 33 -24.16 10.79 12.69
N PRO A 34 -24.35 10.37 13.97
CA PRO A 34 -23.37 9.51 14.65
C PRO A 34 -23.39 8.01 14.27
N GLU A 35 -24.30 7.55 13.41
CA GLU A 35 -24.62 6.11 13.35
C GLU A 35 -24.12 5.32 12.11
N LYS A 36 -23.15 5.82 11.33
CA LYS A 36 -22.72 5.14 10.08
C LYS A 36 -21.26 4.71 9.99
N LEU A 37 -20.60 4.41 11.11
CA LEU A 37 -19.23 3.89 11.12
C LEU A 37 -19.11 2.35 11.01
N MET A 38 -20.21 1.60 11.10
CA MET A 38 -20.21 0.12 11.08
C MET A 38 -20.71 -0.51 9.76
N SER A 39 -20.59 0.17 8.61
CA SER A 39 -21.05 -0.39 7.32
C SER A 39 -20.10 -0.12 6.14
N TYR A 40 -18.78 -0.14 6.38
CA TYR A 40 -17.80 -0.09 5.29
C TYR A 40 -17.40 -1.46 4.73
N ARG A 41 -17.88 -2.57 5.32
CA ARG A 41 -17.63 -3.94 4.82
C ARG A 41 -18.57 -4.40 3.70
N ARG A 42 -19.64 -3.66 3.36
CA ARG A 42 -20.72 -4.19 2.49
C ARG A 42 -20.88 -3.51 1.11
N LEU A 43 -20.03 -2.56 0.72
CA LEU A 43 -20.22 -1.78 -0.51
C LEU A 43 -19.42 -2.21 -1.76
N PHE A 44 -18.74 -3.35 -1.75
CA PHE A 44 -18.01 -3.82 -2.94
C PHE A 44 -18.27 -5.29 -3.24
N ARG A 45 -19.55 -5.62 -3.45
CA ARG A 45 -19.92 -6.73 -4.35
C ARG A 45 -19.54 -6.29 -5.76
N THR A 46 -18.37 -6.73 -6.18
CA THR A 46 -17.77 -6.56 -7.50
C THR A 46 -18.74 -6.84 -8.65
N ASN A 47 -18.49 -6.16 -9.78
CA ASN A 47 -18.86 -6.58 -11.13
C ASN A 47 -19.11 -8.10 -11.20
N LYS A 48 -20.39 -8.49 -11.23
CA LYS A 48 -20.82 -9.80 -11.69
C LYS A 48 -20.41 -9.89 -13.16
N ARG A 49 -19.76 -10.98 -13.58
CA ARG A 49 -19.33 -11.36 -14.95
C ARG A 49 -17.83 -11.27 -15.26
N GLN A 50 -16.98 -11.62 -14.31
CA GLN A 50 -15.77 -12.37 -14.65
C GLN A 50 -15.79 -13.65 -13.82
N ASP A 51 -15.68 -14.77 -14.54
CA ASP A 51 -15.80 -16.15 -14.08
C ASP A 51 -15.01 -16.42 -12.79
N GLY A 52 -15.46 -17.41 -12.01
CA GLY A 52 -14.97 -17.76 -10.68
C GLY A 52 -13.48 -18.12 -10.53
N LYS A 53 -12.64 -17.81 -11.51
CA LYS A 53 -11.19 -18.08 -11.54
C LYS A 53 -10.36 -17.02 -10.80
N ASP A 54 -10.86 -15.78 -10.67
CA ASP A 54 -10.10 -14.65 -10.09
C ASP A 54 -10.36 -14.39 -8.59
N ARG A 55 -10.89 -15.39 -7.86
CA ARG A 55 -11.06 -15.29 -6.41
C ARG A 55 -10.04 -16.15 -5.68
N VAL A 56 -9.26 -15.49 -4.83
CA VAL A 56 -8.43 -16.14 -3.82
C VAL A 56 -9.36 -16.65 -2.71
N CYS A 57 -9.18 -17.90 -2.29
CA CYS A 57 -9.95 -18.45 -1.18
C CYS A 57 -9.58 -17.70 0.12
N PRO A 58 -10.53 -17.43 1.04
CA PRO A 58 -10.23 -16.72 2.28
C PRO A 58 -9.09 -17.36 3.09
N GLU A 59 -8.97 -18.69 3.05
CA GLU A 59 -7.94 -19.47 3.74
C GLU A 59 -6.55 -19.20 3.13
N ASP A 60 -6.46 -19.23 1.79
CA ASP A 60 -5.23 -18.88 1.05
C ASP A 60 -4.82 -17.43 1.33
N GLU A 61 -5.80 -16.51 1.37
CA GLU A 61 -5.54 -15.10 1.68
C GLU A 61 -4.89 -14.97 3.06
N LEU A 62 -5.47 -15.58 4.09
CA LEU A 62 -4.96 -15.54 5.46
C LEU A 62 -3.55 -16.14 5.58
N ALA A 63 -3.27 -17.24 4.88
CA ALA A 63 -1.95 -17.87 4.85
C ALA A 63 -0.88 -16.98 4.19
N LEU A 64 -1.27 -16.19 3.18
CA LEU A 64 -0.36 -15.30 2.44
C LEU A 64 -0.20 -13.92 3.07
N LEU A 65 -1.13 -13.47 3.93
CA LEU A 65 -1.08 -12.14 4.56
C LEU A 65 0.24 -11.83 5.30
N PRO A 66 0.84 -12.76 6.07
CA PRO A 66 2.11 -12.50 6.78
C PRO A 66 3.28 -12.19 5.85
N TYR A 67 3.23 -12.68 4.61
CA TYR A 67 4.28 -12.50 3.61
C TYR A 67 4.05 -11.28 2.71
N MET A 68 2.93 -10.59 2.91
CA MET A 68 2.58 -9.46 2.07
C MET A 68 3.59 -8.32 2.27
N PRO A 69 4.06 -7.68 1.18
CA PRO A 69 4.96 -6.55 1.27
C PRO A 69 4.39 -5.45 2.19
N PRO A 70 5.19 -4.93 3.14
CA PRO A 70 4.78 -3.80 3.99
C PRO A 70 4.32 -2.58 3.20
N LEU A 71 4.85 -2.42 1.97
CA LEU A 71 4.42 -1.40 1.01
C LEU A 71 2.90 -1.47 0.73
N PHE A 72 2.31 -2.66 0.73
CA PHE A 72 0.87 -2.90 0.51
C PHE A 72 0.06 -3.01 1.83
N GLY A 73 0.64 -2.55 2.94
CA GLY A 73 -0.04 -2.50 4.24
C GLY A 73 -1.23 -1.52 4.25
N CYS A 74 -2.16 -1.71 5.19
CA CYS A 74 -3.39 -0.92 5.28
C CYS A 74 -3.26 0.37 6.10
N GLU A 75 -2.10 0.65 6.68
CA GLU A 75 -1.87 1.85 7.49
C GLU A 75 -2.01 3.12 6.65
N LEU A 76 -2.83 4.05 7.13
CA LEU A 76 -3.17 5.27 6.40
C LEU A 76 -2.05 6.32 6.46
N PRO A 77 -1.77 7.00 5.34
CA PRO A 77 -0.85 8.14 5.33
C PRO A 77 -1.47 9.35 6.08
N PRO A 78 -0.64 10.21 6.69
CA PRO A 78 -1.09 11.40 7.42
C PRO A 78 -1.43 12.54 6.44
N CYS A 79 -2.55 12.38 5.73
CA CYS A 79 -3.05 13.35 4.76
C CYS A 79 -4.58 13.49 4.82
N GLY A 80 -5.13 14.34 3.95
CA GLY A 80 -6.57 14.60 3.91
C GLY A 80 -7.40 13.38 3.47
N LEU A 81 -8.69 13.42 3.79
CA LEU A 81 -9.63 12.30 3.54
C LEU A 81 -9.67 11.84 2.08
N MET A 82 -9.65 12.76 1.10
CA MET A 82 -9.73 12.39 -0.33
C MET A 82 -8.48 11.59 -0.78
N PRO A 83 -7.24 12.07 -0.55
CA PRO A 83 -6.05 11.25 -0.76
C PRO A 83 -6.02 9.94 0.05
N GLN A 84 -6.49 9.91 1.30
CA GLN A 84 -6.53 8.67 2.10
C GLN A 84 -7.46 7.61 1.50
N LEU A 85 -8.65 8.00 1.03
CA LEU A 85 -9.57 7.08 0.35
C LEU A 85 -8.96 6.55 -0.96
N ALA A 86 -8.26 7.42 -1.72
CA ALA A 86 -7.57 7.02 -2.93
C ALA A 86 -6.45 6.01 -2.63
N TYR A 87 -5.66 6.25 -1.58
CA TYR A 87 -4.66 5.32 -1.08
C TYR A 87 -5.26 3.94 -0.79
N GLN A 88 -6.35 3.88 -0.03
CA GLN A 88 -7.03 2.61 0.29
C GLN A 88 -7.53 1.88 -0.96
N ASN A 89 -8.07 2.60 -1.95
CA ASN A 89 -8.53 2.02 -3.20
C ASN A 89 -7.36 1.39 -4.00
N VAL A 90 -6.24 2.11 -4.10
CA VAL A 90 -5.04 1.63 -4.79
C VAL A 90 -4.42 0.44 -4.06
N VAL A 91 -4.23 0.52 -2.73
CA VAL A 91 -3.73 -0.59 -1.92
C VAL A 91 -4.59 -1.83 -2.08
N ARG A 92 -5.92 -1.70 -2.08
CA ARG A 92 -6.82 -2.84 -2.30
C ARG A 92 -6.57 -3.53 -3.64
N ARG A 93 -6.36 -2.77 -4.73
CA ARG A 93 -6.03 -3.31 -6.05
C ARG A 93 -4.67 -4.02 -6.04
N LEU A 94 -3.64 -3.39 -5.47
CA LEU A 94 -2.30 -3.95 -5.34
C LEU A 94 -2.31 -5.25 -4.55
N ARG A 95 -2.97 -5.28 -3.38
CA ARG A 95 -3.11 -6.47 -2.54
C ARG A 95 -3.81 -7.60 -3.28
N LYS A 96 -4.92 -7.31 -3.97
CA LYS A 96 -5.64 -8.32 -4.76
C LYS A 96 -4.73 -8.93 -5.83
N LEU A 97 -4.03 -8.09 -6.59
CA LEU A 97 -3.15 -8.55 -7.66
C LEU A 97 -1.94 -9.34 -7.12
N TRP A 98 -1.38 -8.90 -5.99
CA TRP A 98 -0.30 -9.61 -5.29
C TRP A 98 -0.76 -10.99 -4.82
N LEU A 99 -1.93 -11.10 -4.17
CA LEU A 99 -2.46 -12.39 -3.70
C LEU A 99 -2.73 -13.37 -4.84
N LEU A 100 -3.27 -12.89 -5.97
CA LEU A 100 -3.47 -13.73 -7.16
C LEU A 100 -2.14 -14.29 -7.66
N ARG A 101 -1.10 -13.43 -7.76
CA ARG A 101 0.23 -13.86 -8.21
C ARG A 101 0.95 -14.76 -7.22
N ALA A 102 0.82 -14.49 -5.92
CA ALA A 102 1.40 -15.32 -4.88
C ALA A 102 0.82 -16.74 -4.88
N LYS A 103 -0.47 -16.87 -5.19
CA LYS A 103 -1.12 -18.18 -5.36
C LYS A 103 -0.66 -18.91 -6.62
N GLU A 104 -0.45 -18.20 -7.72
CA GLU A 104 -0.02 -18.80 -9.00
C GLU A 104 1.46 -19.20 -9.00
N ASN A 105 2.34 -18.27 -8.60
CA ASN A 105 3.80 -18.41 -8.66
C ASN A 105 4.46 -17.64 -7.49
N PRO A 106 4.58 -18.24 -6.30
CA PRO A 106 5.07 -17.55 -5.10
C PRO A 106 6.54 -17.11 -5.17
N THR A 107 7.35 -17.73 -6.02
CA THR A 107 8.79 -17.48 -6.15
C THR A 107 9.13 -16.24 -6.98
N GLU A 108 8.23 -15.78 -7.86
CA GLU A 108 8.52 -14.77 -8.88
C GLU A 108 7.60 -13.54 -8.81
N ILE A 109 7.31 -13.07 -7.60
CA ILE A 109 6.42 -11.92 -7.42
C ILE A 109 7.18 -10.60 -7.53
N SER A 110 7.22 -10.03 -8.73
CA SER A 110 7.79 -8.69 -8.95
C SER A 110 6.85 -7.58 -8.45
N LEU A 111 7.25 -6.89 -7.38
CA LEU A 111 6.50 -5.72 -6.85
C LEU A 111 6.38 -4.61 -7.87
N LYS A 112 7.47 -4.35 -8.59
CA LYS A 112 7.52 -3.34 -9.66
C LYS A 112 6.44 -3.61 -10.71
N TYR A 113 6.34 -4.85 -11.18
CA TYR A 113 5.34 -5.26 -12.17
C TYR A 113 3.90 -5.04 -11.65
N ILE A 114 3.61 -5.43 -10.40
CA ILE A 114 2.29 -5.26 -9.79
C ILE A 114 1.91 -3.77 -9.73
N CYS A 115 2.84 -2.92 -9.29
CA CYS A 115 2.62 -1.48 -9.20
C CYS A 115 2.43 -0.83 -10.58
N GLU A 116 3.25 -1.20 -11.57
CA GLU A 116 3.16 -0.67 -12.94
C GLU A 116 1.83 -1.07 -13.58
N LYS A 117 1.40 -2.32 -13.44
CA LYS A 117 0.10 -2.78 -13.95
C LYS A 117 -1.08 -1.98 -13.37
N VAL A 118 -1.09 -1.73 -12.06
CA VAL A 118 -2.17 -0.95 -11.43
C VAL A 118 -2.14 0.52 -11.88
N LEU A 119 -0.95 1.09 -12.11
CA LEU A 119 -0.80 2.43 -12.67
C LEU A 119 -1.37 2.49 -14.08
N ASP A 120 -0.99 1.57 -14.96
CA ASP A 120 -1.48 1.51 -16.35
C ASP A 120 -3.00 1.38 -16.40
N GLU A 121 -3.60 0.49 -15.59
CA GLU A 121 -5.06 0.35 -15.49
C GLU A 121 -5.77 1.66 -15.07
N LEU A 122 -5.15 2.45 -14.18
CA LEU A 122 -5.70 3.72 -13.73
C LEU A 122 -5.52 4.84 -14.77
N LEU A 123 -4.40 4.84 -15.50
CA LEU A 123 -4.16 5.78 -16.60
C LEU A 123 -5.14 5.52 -17.75
N ASP A 124 -5.27 4.27 -18.17
CA ASP A 124 -6.28 3.83 -19.15
C ASP A 124 -7.70 4.25 -18.74
N GLU A 125 -8.05 4.07 -17.47
CA GLU A 125 -9.34 4.50 -16.94
C GLU A 125 -9.51 6.02 -16.99
N SER A 126 -8.45 6.78 -16.69
CA SER A 126 -8.45 8.23 -16.72
C SER A 126 -8.60 8.80 -18.14
N GLU A 127 -8.04 8.13 -19.14
CA GLU A 127 -8.16 8.50 -20.55
C GLU A 127 -9.57 8.21 -21.08
N LYS A 128 -10.12 7.05 -20.75
CA LYS A 128 -11.49 6.65 -21.13
C LYS A 128 -12.55 7.53 -20.44
N LEU A 129 -12.30 7.92 -19.20
CA LEU A 129 -13.19 8.71 -18.37
C LEU A 129 -12.45 9.91 -17.78
N PRO A 130 -12.24 10.98 -18.57
CA PRO A 130 -11.53 12.16 -18.11
C PRO A 130 -12.26 12.88 -16.98
N PHE A 131 -11.49 13.49 -16.08
CA PHE A 131 -12.01 14.26 -14.94
C PHE A 131 -12.90 15.43 -15.40
N GLY A 132 -14.02 15.68 -14.71
CA GLY A 132 -14.93 16.80 -15.01
C GLY A 132 -15.75 16.65 -16.30
N LYS A 133 -15.48 15.62 -17.11
CA LYS A 133 -16.21 15.30 -18.34
C LYS A 133 -17.12 14.08 -18.19
N ALA A 134 -17.22 13.51 -16.98
CA ALA A 134 -18.22 12.51 -16.66
C ALA A 134 -19.61 13.17 -16.69
N ASN A 135 -20.20 13.25 -17.88
CA ASN A 135 -21.60 13.62 -18.07
C ASN A 135 -22.46 12.77 -17.11
N LYS A 136 -23.61 13.28 -16.66
CA LYS A 136 -24.49 12.64 -15.67
C LYS A 136 -24.78 11.15 -15.92
N THR A 137 -24.60 10.69 -17.15
CA THR A 137 -24.81 9.33 -17.67
C THR A 137 -23.63 8.36 -17.47
N THR A 138 -22.37 8.82 -17.49
CA THR A 138 -21.20 7.91 -17.49
C THR A 138 -20.49 7.94 -16.15
N ARG A 139 -20.79 6.96 -15.30
CA ARG A 139 -20.14 6.79 -13.99
C ARG A 139 -18.97 5.79 -14.12
N ARG A 140 -17.83 6.10 -13.49
CA ARG A 140 -16.73 5.14 -13.32
C ARG A 140 -17.26 3.87 -12.65
N THR A 141 -16.75 2.72 -13.08
CA THR A 141 -17.13 1.42 -12.51
C THR A 141 -15.87 0.74 -11.99
N PRO A 142 -15.75 0.46 -10.67
CA PRO A 142 -16.73 0.75 -9.62
C PRO A 142 -16.91 2.25 -9.36
N TRP A 143 -18.09 2.63 -8.87
CA TRP A 143 -18.44 4.02 -8.56
C TRP A 143 -17.45 4.63 -7.58
N ARG A 144 -16.84 5.76 -7.98
CA ARG A 144 -15.89 6.54 -7.19
C ARG A 144 -16.18 8.02 -7.38
N ARG A 145 -15.98 8.81 -6.31
CA ARG A 145 -16.00 10.28 -6.40
C ARG A 145 -14.83 10.76 -7.23
N GLU A 146 -15.04 11.72 -8.11
CA GLU A 146 -13.96 12.24 -8.97
C GLU A 146 -12.80 12.82 -8.16
N GLN A 147 -13.12 13.51 -7.06
CA GLN A 147 -12.12 14.09 -6.15
C GLN A 147 -11.22 13.04 -5.50
N VAL A 148 -11.70 11.79 -5.34
CA VAL A 148 -10.88 10.67 -4.87
C VAL A 148 -10.05 10.12 -6.02
N PHE A 149 -10.69 9.87 -7.17
CA PHE A 149 -10.03 9.31 -8.36
C PHE A 149 -8.84 10.16 -8.83
N ARG A 150 -8.91 11.49 -8.71
CA ARG A 150 -7.79 12.39 -9.03
C ARG A 150 -6.47 11.99 -8.34
N PHE A 151 -6.53 11.42 -7.14
CA PHE A 151 -5.33 11.02 -6.38
C PHE A 151 -4.93 9.56 -6.62
N GLU A 152 -5.77 8.73 -7.25
CA GLU A 152 -5.47 7.29 -7.44
C GLU A 152 -4.24 7.08 -8.36
N PRO A 153 -4.12 7.72 -9.55
CA PRO A 153 -2.91 7.62 -10.38
C PRO A 153 -1.66 8.15 -9.67
N CYS A 154 -1.78 9.23 -8.90
CA CYS A 154 -0.67 9.79 -8.12
C CYS A 154 -0.14 8.78 -7.08
N TRP A 155 -1.04 8.09 -6.38
CA TRP A 155 -0.68 7.04 -5.44
C TRP A 155 -0.06 5.84 -6.15
N ALA A 156 -0.63 5.39 -7.26
CA ALA A 156 -0.07 4.27 -8.03
C ALA A 156 1.35 4.60 -8.54
N HIS A 157 1.58 5.81 -9.01
CA HIS A 157 2.91 6.28 -9.40
C HIS A 157 3.88 6.30 -8.22
N TYR A 158 3.46 6.77 -7.04
CA TYR A 158 4.26 6.67 -5.82
C TYR A 158 4.66 5.22 -5.51
N PHE A 159 3.74 4.26 -5.62
CA PHE A 159 4.05 2.85 -5.40
C PHE A 159 5.04 2.26 -6.41
N VAL A 160 5.02 2.71 -7.67
CA VAL A 160 6.03 2.34 -8.67
C VAL A 160 7.41 2.83 -8.26
N LEU A 161 7.52 4.09 -7.80
CA LEU A 161 8.79 4.65 -7.34
C LEU A 161 9.34 3.91 -6.12
N GLU A 162 8.51 3.64 -5.12
CA GLU A 162 8.92 2.88 -3.93
C GLU A 162 9.27 1.43 -4.27
N ALA A 163 8.52 0.77 -5.15
CA ALA A 163 8.85 -0.60 -5.57
C ALA A 163 10.21 -0.66 -6.29
N ARG A 164 10.50 0.31 -7.17
CA ARG A 164 11.82 0.43 -7.82
C ARG A 164 12.94 0.64 -6.81
N ARG A 165 12.73 1.50 -5.81
CA ARG A 165 13.69 1.72 -4.72
C ARG A 165 13.96 0.43 -3.93
N MET A 166 12.91 -0.32 -3.57
CA MET A 166 13.04 -1.58 -2.83
C MET A 166 13.77 -2.65 -3.65
N SER A 167 13.51 -2.74 -4.96
CA SER A 167 14.24 -3.64 -5.86
C SER A 167 15.74 -3.28 -5.94
N GLY A 168 16.07 -2.00 -6.06
CA GLY A 168 17.48 -1.55 -6.11
C GLY A 168 18.27 -1.84 -4.83
N ARG A 169 17.63 -1.72 -3.66
CA ARG A 169 18.26 -2.05 -2.37
C ARG A 169 18.65 -3.52 -2.23
N SER A 170 17.91 -4.43 -2.87
CA SER A 170 18.19 -5.87 -2.76
C SER A 170 19.45 -6.28 -3.51
N SER A 171 19.88 -5.48 -4.50
CA SER A 171 21.10 -5.70 -5.29
C SER A 171 22.30 -4.87 -4.85
N MET A 172 22.12 -3.90 -3.96
CA MET A 172 23.17 -2.98 -3.55
C MET A 172 23.97 -3.52 -2.37
N THR A 173 25.26 -3.23 -2.34
CA THR A 173 26.12 -3.47 -1.17
C THR A 173 25.75 -2.50 -0.04
N SER A 174 26.08 -2.85 1.21
CA SER A 174 25.73 -2.03 2.40
C SER A 174 26.20 -0.57 2.28
N MET A 175 27.35 -0.33 1.63
CA MET A 175 27.94 0.99 1.45
C MET A 175 27.22 1.84 0.39
N GLU A 176 26.67 1.19 -0.64
CA GLU A 176 25.86 1.84 -1.70
C GLU A 176 24.45 2.18 -1.21
N GLY A 177 23.92 1.40 -0.27
CA GLY A 177 22.63 1.68 0.37
C GLY A 177 22.63 3.01 1.15
N GLU A 178 23.73 3.34 1.82
CA GLU A 178 23.89 4.58 2.59
C GLU A 178 23.95 5.83 1.70
N THR A 179 24.57 5.72 0.52
CA THR A 179 24.66 6.83 -0.45
C THR A 179 23.34 7.08 -1.18
N GLN A 180 22.52 6.04 -1.40
CA GLN A 180 21.21 6.19 -2.03
C GLN A 180 20.19 6.93 -1.14
N ASP A 181 20.34 6.82 0.18
CA ASP A 181 19.51 7.55 1.15
C ASP A 181 19.82 9.06 1.19
N ALA A 182 20.93 9.49 0.58
CA ALA A 182 21.28 10.90 0.39
C ALA A 182 20.64 11.54 -0.87
N HIS A 183 19.86 10.80 -1.67
CA HIS A 183 19.23 11.36 -2.87
C HIS A 183 18.16 12.42 -2.49
N PRO A 184 18.06 13.56 -3.20
CA PRO A 184 17.13 14.66 -2.88
C PRO A 184 15.64 14.27 -2.92
N GLU A 185 15.27 13.21 -3.61
CA GLU A 185 13.89 12.67 -3.53
C GLU A 185 13.57 12.02 -2.17
N THR A 186 14.60 11.65 -1.41
CA THR A 186 14.53 11.19 -0.03
C THR A 186 14.40 12.37 0.95
N GLU A 187 14.81 13.58 0.54
CA GLU A 187 14.65 14.81 1.35
C GLU A 187 13.18 15.26 1.43
N PHE A 188 12.38 14.97 0.40
CA PHE A 188 10.96 15.31 0.42
C PHE A 188 10.18 14.32 1.28
N VAL A 189 9.94 14.75 2.52
CA VAL A 189 9.14 14.02 3.50
C VAL A 189 7.73 13.68 3.01
N ILE A 190 7.16 14.53 2.14
CA ILE A 190 5.86 14.30 1.50
C ILE A 190 6.09 14.14 -0.01
N PRO A 191 5.70 13.01 -0.63
CA PRO A 191 5.92 12.80 -2.05
C PRO A 191 5.25 13.87 -2.91
N MET A 192 6.05 14.61 -3.69
CA MET A 192 5.55 15.68 -4.57
C MET A 192 4.57 15.17 -5.63
N THR A 193 4.70 13.90 -6.03
CA THR A 193 3.80 13.22 -6.97
C THR A 193 2.34 13.20 -6.52
N LEU A 194 2.09 13.33 -5.20
CA LEU A 194 0.74 13.33 -4.64
C LEU A 194 0.05 14.71 -4.69
N GLY A 195 0.80 15.79 -4.95
CA GLY A 195 0.25 17.15 -4.92
C GLY A 195 -0.38 17.54 -3.57
N ILE A 196 0.11 16.94 -2.48
CA ILE A 196 -0.39 17.19 -1.12
C ILE A 196 0.42 18.32 -0.49
N HIS A 197 -0.26 19.39 -0.09
CA HIS A 197 0.34 20.53 0.57
C HIS A 197 -0.22 20.70 1.98
N VAL A 198 0.67 20.93 2.96
CA VAL A 198 0.27 21.26 4.33
C VAL A 198 -0.10 22.73 4.38
N LYS A 199 -1.41 23.02 4.51
CA LYS A 199 -1.92 24.41 4.50
C LYS A 199 -1.54 25.20 5.74
N ASN A 200 -1.50 24.57 6.91
CA ASN A 200 -1.17 25.23 8.16
C ASN A 200 0.35 25.12 8.42
N PRO A 201 1.12 26.22 8.32
CA PRO A 201 2.56 26.18 8.54
C PRO A 201 2.93 25.72 9.96
N ALA A 202 2.11 26.03 10.97
CA ALA A 202 2.34 25.63 12.36
C ALA A 202 2.32 24.09 12.54
N ASN A 203 1.58 23.37 11.68
CA ASN A 203 1.49 21.91 11.75
C ASN A 203 2.49 21.21 10.82
N LYS A 204 3.27 21.95 10.02
CA LYS A 204 4.10 21.40 8.95
C LYS A 204 5.12 20.40 9.48
N GLU A 205 5.83 20.76 10.55
CA GLU A 205 6.85 19.90 11.15
C GLU A 205 6.25 18.58 11.67
N HIS A 206 5.16 18.65 12.43
CA HIS A 206 4.49 17.47 12.96
C HIS A 206 3.98 16.55 11.84
N VAL A 207 3.34 17.10 10.80
CA VAL A 207 2.87 16.31 9.66
C VAL A 207 4.04 15.65 8.93
N CYS A 208 5.14 16.36 8.74
CA CYS A 208 6.37 15.78 8.20
C CYS A 208 6.87 14.60 9.04
N GLN A 209 6.92 14.74 10.37
CA GLN A 209 7.34 13.66 11.25
C GLN A 209 6.46 12.41 11.10
N LEU A 210 5.13 12.58 11.04
CA LEU A 210 4.20 11.48 10.81
C LEU A 210 4.45 10.78 9.46
N TRP A 211 4.76 11.55 8.41
CA TRP A 211 5.10 10.97 7.10
C TRP A 211 6.39 10.16 7.14
N LYS A 212 7.44 10.64 7.84
CA LYS A 212 8.68 9.88 8.03
C LYS A 212 8.42 8.54 8.71
N GLU A 213 7.63 8.54 9.78
CA GLU A 213 7.25 7.32 10.50
C GLU A 213 6.44 6.37 9.64
N TRP A 214 5.50 6.91 8.86
CA TRP A 214 4.71 6.14 7.92
C TRP A 214 5.59 5.48 6.84
N HIS A 215 6.52 6.24 6.22
CA HIS A 215 7.48 5.68 5.25
C HIS A 215 8.38 4.60 5.86
N LYS A 216 8.87 4.80 7.09
CA LYS A 216 9.67 3.81 7.81
C LYS A 216 8.93 2.48 7.96
N LYS A 217 7.60 2.51 8.15
CA LYS A 217 6.75 1.30 8.20
C LYS A 217 6.60 0.66 6.82
N LYS A 218 6.40 1.45 5.76
CA LYS A 218 6.18 0.95 4.39
C LYS A 218 7.42 0.39 3.72
N ARG A 219 8.60 0.91 4.04
CA ARG A 219 9.89 0.52 3.46
C ARG A 219 10.59 -0.61 4.22
N ARG A 220 9.89 -1.30 5.12
CA ARG A 220 10.43 -2.48 5.78
C ARG A 220 10.75 -3.57 4.75
N PRO A 221 11.78 -4.41 4.99
CA PRO A 221 12.06 -5.56 4.14
C PRO A 221 10.82 -6.43 3.93
N VAL A 222 10.69 -6.97 2.72
CA VAL A 222 9.61 -7.91 2.40
C VAL A 222 9.90 -9.22 3.12
N PRO A 223 8.96 -9.78 3.90
CA PRO A 223 9.14 -11.09 4.49
C PRO A 223 9.35 -12.15 3.40
N ALA A 224 10.34 -13.02 3.57
CA ALA A 224 10.61 -14.09 2.61
C ALA A 224 9.49 -15.13 2.67
N LEU A 225 8.89 -15.44 1.51
CA LEU A 225 8.05 -16.62 1.34
C LEU A 225 8.98 -17.84 1.37
N SER A 226 9.02 -18.56 2.50
CA SER A 226 9.74 -19.83 2.57
C SER A 226 9.03 -20.85 1.68
N PRO A 227 9.67 -21.40 0.63
CA PRO A 227 9.07 -22.43 -0.22
C PRO A 227 8.77 -23.75 0.52
N GLN A 228 9.27 -23.89 1.75
CA GLN A 228 9.11 -25.07 2.57
C GLN A 228 7.81 -24.97 3.38
N GLY A 229 6.76 -25.66 2.93
CA GLY A 229 5.55 -25.75 3.74
C GLY A 229 4.36 -26.47 3.11
N SER A 230 4.53 -27.71 2.63
CA SER A 230 3.43 -28.69 2.67
C SER A 230 3.91 -30.15 2.52
N THR A 231 4.92 -30.53 3.28
CA THR A 231 5.00 -31.92 3.76
C THR A 231 4.74 -31.83 5.24
N ALA A 232 3.47 -32.05 5.59
CA ALA A 232 3.07 -32.30 6.96
C ALA A 232 4.03 -33.35 7.53
N ALA A 233 4.81 -32.95 8.52
CA ALA A 233 5.38 -33.86 9.48
C ALA A 233 4.20 -34.58 10.14
N VAL A 234 3.82 -35.71 9.56
CA VAL A 234 3.25 -36.82 10.32
C VAL A 234 4.41 -37.31 11.17
N GLU A 235 4.71 -36.60 12.25
CA GLU A 235 5.42 -37.22 13.36
C GLU A 235 4.44 -38.21 13.95
N ASP A 236 4.62 -39.47 13.55
CA ASP A 236 4.20 -40.62 14.33
C ASP A 236 4.70 -40.38 15.76
N VAL A 237 3.79 -39.90 16.61
CA VAL A 237 3.92 -39.96 18.06
C VAL A 237 3.75 -41.44 18.43
N ALA A 238 4.79 -42.22 18.15
CA ALA A 238 5.05 -43.46 18.85
C ALA A 238 5.38 -43.07 20.30
N GLY A 239 4.44 -43.40 21.19
CA GLY A 239 4.50 -43.04 22.59
C GLY A 239 5.82 -43.42 23.24
N SER A 240 6.39 -42.46 23.97
CA SER A 240 7.26 -42.74 25.10
C SER A 240 6.60 -42.15 26.33
N MET A 241 5.83 -42.99 27.02
CA MET A 241 5.44 -42.75 28.40
C MET A 241 6.70 -42.87 29.25
N GLN A 242 7.22 -41.75 29.76
CA GLN A 242 8.02 -41.76 30.96
C GLN A 242 7.40 -40.78 31.96
N ASP A 243 6.67 -41.43 32.87
CA ASP A 243 6.37 -41.01 34.22
C ASP A 243 7.68 -40.73 34.96
N ASP A 244 7.82 -39.55 35.60
CA ASP A 244 8.39 -39.45 36.95
C ASP A 244 8.45 -37.99 37.47
N SER A 245 7.56 -37.73 38.42
CA SER A 245 7.86 -37.30 39.79
C SER A 245 8.79 -36.10 40.08
N LYS A 246 8.26 -35.23 40.98
CA LYS A 246 8.94 -34.32 41.95
C LYS A 246 9.57 -33.03 41.37
N ALA A 247 9.52 -31.85 42.00
CA ALA A 247 9.11 -31.47 43.35
C ALA A 247 8.64 -30.00 43.36
N SER A 248 7.75 -29.71 44.30
CA SER A 248 7.38 -28.40 44.82
C SER A 248 8.60 -27.59 45.28
N GLY A 249 8.69 -26.34 44.82
CA GLY A 249 9.59 -25.33 45.35
C GLY A 249 8.85 -24.00 45.45
N GLU A 250 8.13 -23.82 46.56
CA GLU A 250 7.71 -22.51 47.03
C GLU A 250 8.95 -21.71 47.42
N THR A 251 9.09 -20.49 46.91
CA THR A 251 9.86 -19.44 47.59
C THR A 251 9.10 -18.13 47.48
N GLU A 252 8.40 -17.81 48.55
CA GLU A 252 8.10 -16.45 48.97
C GLU A 252 9.40 -15.66 49.16
N ASN A 253 9.42 -14.39 48.77
CA ASN A 253 10.17 -13.32 49.45
C ASN A 253 9.75 -11.95 48.88
N TYR A 254 9.00 -11.16 49.64
CA TYR A 254 9.47 -10.05 50.51
C TYR A 254 9.88 -8.80 49.70
N SER A 255 9.00 -7.81 49.57
CA SER A 255 8.87 -6.65 50.48
C SER A 255 10.13 -5.80 50.59
N VAL A 256 10.12 -4.63 49.92
CA VAL A 256 10.80 -3.40 50.36
C VAL A 256 9.99 -2.20 49.85
N MET A 257 9.38 -1.47 50.79
CA MET A 257 8.94 -0.06 50.64
C MET A 257 10.16 0.88 50.62
N LEU A 258 9.93 2.16 50.25
CA LEU A 258 10.67 3.41 50.57
C LEU A 258 10.99 4.19 49.28
N VAL A 259 10.70 5.48 49.06
CA VAL A 259 10.06 6.60 49.80
C VAL A 259 9.32 7.45 48.75
#